data_AF-A0A143G8N8-F1
#
_entry.id   AF-A0A143G8N8-F1
#
_cell.length_a   1.000
_cell.length_b   1.000
_cell.length_c   1.000
_cell.angle_alpha   90.00
_cell.angle_beta   90.00
_cell.angle_gamma   90.00
#
_symmetry.space_group_name_H-M   'P 1'
#
loop_
_entity.id
_entity.type
_entity.pdbx_description
1 polymer ?
#
loop_
_entity_poly.entity_id
_entity_poly.type
_entity_poly.pdbx_seq_one_letter_code
_entity_poly.pdbx_strand_id
1 'polypeptide(L)' 'MSYKVVLLSEVDICNFISGYHHDIPVIKRNVYDDLDSARKARTRNHQHQMKMLKIFNNGSYSIIM' A
#
# COMPACT_ATOMS: atom_id res chain seq x y z
N MET A 1 6.62 -14.72 8.77
CA MET A 1 5.48 -13.78 8.93
C MET A 1 5.05 -13.32 7.56
N SER A 2 3.87 -13.74 7.09
CA SER A 2 3.33 -13.30 5.81
C SER A 2 2.71 -11.91 6.00
N TYR A 3 3.20 -10.93 5.26
CA TYR A 3 2.63 -9.59 5.17
C TYR A 3 2.47 -9.25 3.69
N LYS A 4 1.60 -8.30 3.38
CA LYS A 4 1.51 -7.70 2.05
C LYS A 4 1.91 -6.25 2.11
N VAL A 5 2.39 -5.71 1.01
CA VAL A 5 2.72 -4.29 0.86
C VAL A 5 1.82 -3.70 -0.21
N VAL A 6 1.17 -2.60 0.10
CA VAL A 6 0.32 -1.88 -0.85
C VAL A 6 0.92 -0.51 -1.11
N LEU A 7 1.06 -0.13 -2.38
CA LEU A 7 1.38 1.26 -2.72
C LEU A 7 0.07 2.06 -2.81
N LEU A 8 -0.08 3.06 -1.97
CA LEU A 8 -1.25 3.93 -1.91
C LEU A 8 -0.85 5.40 -1.81
N SER A 9 -1.70 6.28 -2.31
CA SER A 9 -1.58 7.72 -2.06
C SER A 9 -1.93 8.03 -0.61
N GLU A 10 -1.54 9.21 -0.10
CA GLU A 10 -1.91 9.62 1.26
C GLU A 10 -3.43 9.68 1.46
N VAL A 11 -4.17 10.14 0.45
CA VAL A 11 -5.64 10.18 0.48
C VAL A 11 -6.22 8.77 0.57
N ASP A 12 -5.71 7.83 -0.24
CA ASP A 12 -6.18 6.44 -0.22
C ASP A 12 -5.83 5.73 1.10
N ILE A 13 -4.71 6.10 1.75
CA ILE A 13 -4.37 5.61 3.09
C ILE A 13 -5.37 6.13 4.13
N CYS A 14 -5.74 7.41 4.08
CA CYS A 14 -6.77 7.95 4.96
C CYS A 14 -8.10 7.23 4.79
N ASN A 15 -8.52 6.96 3.55
CA ASN A 15 -9.72 6.18 3.25
C ASN A 15 -9.60 4.74 3.75
N PHE A 16 -8.43 4.12 3.60
CA PHE A 16 -8.16 2.76 4.10
C PHE A 16 -8.29 2.68 5.62
N ILE A 17 -7.67 3.60 6.34
CA ILE A 17 -7.71 3.65 7.82
C ILE A 17 -9.13 3.94 8.31
N SER A 18 -9.87 4.77 7.58
CA SER A 18 -11.24 5.15 7.92
C SER A 18 -12.28 4.08 7.54
N GLY A 19 -11.86 2.94 6.98
CA GLY A 19 -12.75 1.83 6.61
C GLY A 19 -13.49 2.03 5.26
N TYR A 20 -13.24 3.13 4.54
CA TYR A 20 -13.79 3.41 3.21
C TYR A 20 -13.03 2.68 2.11
N HIS A 21 -12.85 1.37 2.27
CA HIS A 21 -12.09 0.55 1.32
C HIS A 21 -12.71 0.53 -0.08
N HIS A 22 -14.04 0.70 -0.19
CA HIS A 22 -14.76 0.71 -1.46
C HIS A 22 -14.40 1.90 -2.34
N ASP A 23 -13.98 3.02 -1.74
CA ASP A 23 -13.57 4.22 -2.46
C ASP A 23 -12.15 4.11 -3.06
N ILE A 24 -11.38 3.09 -2.66
CA ILE A 24 -10.04 2.83 -3.19
C ILE A 24 -10.16 1.95 -4.43
N PRO A 25 -9.92 2.45 -5.65
CA PRO A 25 -10.11 1.69 -6.88
C PRO A 25 -9.23 0.44 -6.90
N VAL A 26 -9.80 -0.72 -7.24
CA VAL A 26 -9.07 -2.00 -7.27
C VAL A 26 -7.83 -1.94 -8.18
N ILE A 27 -7.90 -1.21 -9.30
CA ILE A 27 -6.78 -1.02 -10.22
C ILE A 27 -5.60 -0.23 -9.61
N LYS A 28 -5.84 0.51 -8.53
CA LYS A 28 -4.80 1.27 -7.80
C LYS A 28 -4.22 0.50 -6.61
N ARG A 29 -4.81 -0.65 -6.26
CA ARG A 29 -4.33 -1.51 -5.18
C ARG A 29 -3.15 -2.35 -5.69
N ASN A 30 -2.01 -1.68 -5.83
CA ASN A 30 -0.76 -2.33 -6.19
C ASN A 30 -0.25 -3.13 -4.98
N VAL A 31 -0.70 -4.38 -4.87
CA VAL A 31 -0.36 -5.30 -3.79
C VAL A 31 0.86 -6.12 -4.16
N TYR A 32 1.84 -6.19 -3.25
CA TYR A 32 3.08 -6.93 -3.38
C TYR A 32 3.27 -7.84 -2.18
N ASP A 33 3.94 -8.98 -2.36
CA ASP A 33 4.20 -9.92 -1.27
C ASP A 33 5.44 -9.55 -0.44
N ASP A 34 6.27 -8.61 -0.93
CA ASP A 34 7.48 -8.16 -0.26
C ASP A 34 7.75 -6.66 -0.47
N LEU A 35 8.55 -6.08 0.44
CA LEU A 35 8.90 -4.66 0.43
C LEU A 35 9.80 -4.27 -0.75
N ASP A 36 10.69 -5.16 -1.18
CA ASP A 36 11.67 -4.86 -2.22
C ASP A 36 11.00 -4.72 -3.58
N SER A 37 10.05 -5.62 -3.87
CA SER A 37 9.16 -5.56 -5.03
C SER A 37 8.35 -4.26 -5.04
N ALA A 38 7.77 -3.86 -3.90
CA ALA A 38 7.04 -2.60 -3.80
C ALA A 38 7.95 -1.37 -4.03
N ARG A 39 9.17 -1.38 -3.48
CA ARG A 39 10.17 -0.31 -3.69
C ARG A 39 10.60 -0.22 -5.15
N LYS A 40 10.90 -1.36 -5.77
CA LYS A 40 11.26 -1.42 -7.19
C LYS A 40 10.14 -0.89 -8.07
N ALA A 41 8.90 -1.29 -7.81
CA ALA A 41 7.74 -0.80 -8.55
C ALA A 41 7.51 0.70 -8.36
N ARG A 42 7.67 1.21 -7.12
CA ARG A 42 7.58 2.65 -6.83
C ARG A 42 8.56 3.45 -7.69
N THR A 43 9.80 2.99 -7.78
CA THR A 43 10.86 3.65 -8.57
C THR A 43 10.64 3.48 -10.07
N ARG A 44 10.33 2.27 -10.55
CA ARG A 44 10.11 1.99 -11.99
C ARG A 44 8.95 2.78 -12.57
N ASN A 45 7.86 2.93 -11.81
CA ASN A 45 6.65 3.60 -12.28
C ASN A 45 6.66 5.11 -11.98
N HIS A 46 7.78 5.68 -11.50
CA HIS A 46 7.90 7.06 -11.05
C HIS A 46 6.84 7.48 -10.02
N GLN A 47 6.37 6.53 -9.21
CA GLN A 47 5.33 6.70 -8.21
C GLN A 47 5.91 7.17 -6.87
N HIS A 48 6.87 8.09 -6.89
CA HIS A 48 7.59 8.54 -5.68
C HIS A 48 6.67 9.16 -4.62
N GLN A 49 5.50 9.65 -5.03
CA GLN A 49 4.48 10.21 -4.15
C GLN A 49 3.65 9.14 -3.41
N MET A 50 3.69 7.87 -3.86
CA MET A 50 3.00 6.77 -3.20
C MET A 50 3.75 6.33 -1.95
N LYS A 51 3.00 6.06 -0.89
CA LYS A 51 3.50 5.49 0.37
C LYS A 51 3.30 3.98 0.35
N MET A 52 4.15 3.26 1.09
CA MET A 52 4.05 1.81 1.21
C MET A 52 3.32 1.45 2.51
N LEU A 53 2.16 0.83 2.39
CA LEU A 53 1.39 0.31 3.51
C LEU A 53 1.66 -1.19 3.67
N LYS A 54 2.36 -1.56 4.73
CA LYS A 54 2.58 -2.96 5.11
C LYS A 54 1.38 -3.46 5.90
N ILE A 55 0.68 -4.47 5.41
CA ILE A 55 -0.51 -5.07 6.02
C ILE A 55 -0.13 -6.46 6.54
N PHE A 56 -0.38 -6.71 7.82
CA PHE A 56 -0.14 -7.98 8.48
C PHE A 56 -1.41 -8.83 8.52
N ASN A 57 -1.28 -10.16 8.59
CA ASN A 57 -2.42 -11.09 8.58
C ASN A 57 -3.39 -10.92 9.77
N ASN A 58 -2.96 -10.27 10.85
CA ASN A 58 -3.81 -9.94 12.00
C ASN A 58 -4.60 -8.63 11.81
N GLY A 59 -4.56 -8.03 10.62
CA GLY A 59 -5.23 -6.76 10.31
C GLY A 59 -4.47 -5.52 10.76
N SER A 60 -3.33 -5.66 11.46
CA SER A 60 -2.49 -4.51 11.76
C SER A 60 -1.78 -4.01 10.49
N TYR A 61 -1.38 -2.75 10.49
CA TYR A 61 -0.63 -2.17 9.39
C TYR A 61 0.51 -1.26 9.88
N SER A 62 1.47 -1.01 9.00
CA SER A 62 2.54 -0.03 9.22
C SER A 62 2.78 0.75 7.95
N ILE A 63 2.86 2.08 8.08
CA ILE A 63 3.14 2.99 6.96
C ILE A 63 4.65 3.17 6.88
N ILE A 64 5.20 2.95 5.69
CA ILE A 64 6.62 3.13 5.38
C ILE A 64 6.69 4.28 4.37
N MET A 65 7.34 5.37 4.79
CA MET A 65 7.57 6.56 3.95
C MET A 65 8.70 6.33 2.94
#